data_AF-A0AAV8YY10-F1
#
_entry.id   AF-A0AAV8YY10-F1
#
_cell.length_a   1.000
_cell.length_b   1.000
_cell.length_c   1.000
_cell.angle_alpha   90.00
_cell.angle_beta   90.00
_cell.angle_gamma   90.00
#
_symmetry.space_group_name_H-M   'P 1'
#
loop_
_entity.id
_entity.type
_entity.pdbx_description
1 polymer ?
#
loop_
_entity_poly.entity_id
_entity_poly.type
_entity_poly.pdbx_seq_one_letter_code
_entity_poly.pdbx_strand_id
1 'polypeptide(L)'
;MEKAIFLERPSTSKTDENIETIGKLIHEDRRLSIRGLAEITGIDKDWVRQILHELFNMRKVCAKVMTILLTPEQKESKTNICADILNNFDTDPGLLDTVTLKGIRFESVEVVKAKATEILNQLKEADFQHRFQQWKSRMERCRNRPHIVL
;
A
#
# COMPACT_ATOMS: atom_id res chain seq x y z
N MET A 1 -50.71 -32.73 -3.11
CA MET A 1 -49.71 -32.07 -2.25
C MET A 1 -48.50 -31.76 -3.10
N GLU A 2 -48.46 -30.53 -3.61
CA GLU A 2 -47.34 -29.95 -4.36
C GLU A 2 -46.09 -29.93 -3.49
N LYS A 3 -45.01 -30.57 -3.94
CA LYS A 3 -43.67 -30.24 -3.45
C LYS A 3 -43.17 -29.12 -4.33
N ALA A 4 -43.18 -27.90 -3.78
CA ALA A 4 -42.50 -26.75 -4.35
C ALA A 4 -41.03 -27.14 -4.57
N ILE A 5 -40.68 -27.35 -5.84
CA ILE A 5 -39.31 -27.47 -6.28
C ILE A 5 -38.75 -26.06 -6.13
N PHE A 6 -38.07 -25.80 -5.01
CA PHE A 6 -37.18 -24.64 -4.92
C PHE A 6 -36.16 -24.86 -6.05
N LEU A 7 -36.42 -24.26 -7.20
CA LEU A 7 -35.42 -24.02 -8.21
C LEU A 7 -34.40 -23.10 -7.54
N GLU A 8 -33.44 -23.69 -6.83
CA GLU A 8 -32.14 -23.05 -6.66
C GLU A 8 -31.67 -22.75 -8.08
N ARG A 9 -31.78 -21.47 -8.47
CA ARG A 9 -31.12 -20.96 -9.65
C ARG A 9 -29.67 -21.45 -9.54
N PRO A 10 -29.13 -22.18 -10.53
CA PRO A 10 -27.71 -22.47 -10.54
C PRO A 10 -27.03 -21.11 -10.45
N SER A 11 -26.34 -20.84 -9.35
CA SER A 11 -25.58 -19.61 -9.23
C SER A 11 -24.44 -19.76 -10.23
N THR A 12 -24.63 -19.19 -11.41
CA THR A 12 -23.66 -19.20 -12.53
C THR A 12 -22.31 -18.60 -12.15
N SER A 13 -22.18 -18.06 -10.94
CA SER A 13 -20.96 -17.53 -10.34
C SER A 13 -20.06 -18.58 -9.66
N LYS A 14 -20.56 -19.79 -9.33
CA LYS A 14 -19.83 -20.85 -8.58
C LYS A 14 -19.13 -21.90 -9.44
N THR A 15 -19.00 -21.71 -10.74
CA THR A 15 -18.36 -22.72 -11.59
C THR A 15 -16.85 -22.75 -11.36
N ASP A 16 -16.25 -23.95 -11.32
CA ASP A 16 -14.79 -24.13 -11.18
C ASP A 16 -14.01 -23.35 -12.25
N GLU A 17 -14.61 -23.19 -13.44
CA GLU A 17 -14.09 -22.38 -14.56
C GLU A 17 -13.90 -20.89 -14.20
N ASN A 18 -14.83 -20.31 -13.44
CA ASN A 18 -14.74 -18.92 -13.00
C ASN A 18 -13.65 -18.73 -11.94
N ILE A 19 -13.51 -19.72 -11.05
CA ILE A 19 -12.47 -19.73 -10.02
C ILE A 19 -11.10 -19.84 -10.69
N GLU A 20 -10.95 -20.72 -11.66
CA GLU A 20 -9.70 -20.86 -12.43
C GLU A 20 -9.35 -19.58 -13.19
N THR A 21 -10.36 -18.95 -13.83
CA THR A 21 -10.19 -17.69 -14.58
C THR A 21 -9.73 -16.55 -13.68
N ILE A 22 -10.38 -16.37 -12.52
CA ILE A 22 -9.96 -15.38 -11.51
C ILE A 22 -8.55 -15.68 -11.02
N GLY A 23 -8.22 -16.95 -10.77
CA GLY A 23 -6.88 -17.38 -10.35
C GLY A 23 -5.79 -17.01 -11.37
N LYS A 24 -6.04 -17.22 -12.66
CA LYS A 24 -5.12 -16.83 -13.76
C LYS A 24 -4.93 -15.32 -13.82
N LEU A 25 -6.01 -14.54 -13.81
CA LEU A 25 -5.96 -13.08 -13.87
C LEU A 25 -5.16 -12.48 -12.71
N ILE A 26 -5.31 -13.02 -11.50
CA ILE A 26 -4.55 -12.56 -10.33
C ILE A 26 -3.07 -12.95 -10.46
N HIS A 27 -2.77 -14.13 -11.01
CA HIS A 27 -1.39 -14.56 -11.21
C HIS A 27 -0.66 -13.66 -12.23
N GLU A 28 -1.37 -13.28 -13.31
CA GLU A 28 -0.88 -12.36 -14.34
C GLU A 28 -0.73 -10.92 -13.79
N ASP A 29 -1.75 -10.40 -13.11
CA ASP A 29 -1.71 -9.08 -12.48
C ASP A 29 -2.38 -9.07 -11.09
N ARG A 30 -1.54 -9.17 -10.06
CA ARG A 30 -1.95 -9.04 -8.65
C ARG A 30 -2.50 -7.65 -8.28
N ARG A 31 -2.44 -6.67 -9.18
CA ARG A 31 -2.96 -5.31 -8.97
C ARG A 31 -4.39 -5.11 -9.46
N LEU A 32 -5.02 -6.15 -10.02
CA LEU A 32 -6.41 -6.07 -10.38
C LEU A 32 -7.27 -5.89 -9.13
N SER A 33 -8.06 -4.82 -9.12
CA SER A 33 -9.04 -4.58 -8.07
C SER A 33 -10.21 -5.56 -8.20
N ILE A 34 -10.95 -5.77 -7.11
CA ILE A 34 -12.21 -6.53 -7.13
C ILE A 34 -13.17 -6.02 -8.22
N ARG A 35 -13.19 -4.69 -8.45
CA ARG A 35 -14.00 -4.09 -9.52
C ARG A 35 -13.50 -4.47 -10.91
N GLY A 36 -12.19 -4.41 -11.13
CA GLY A 36 -11.59 -4.79 -12.41
C GLY A 36 -11.78 -6.28 -12.71
N LEU A 37 -11.62 -7.14 -11.70
CA LEU A 37 -11.90 -8.58 -11.84
C LEU A 37 -13.36 -8.84 -12.19
N ALA A 38 -14.30 -8.17 -11.52
CA ALA A 38 -15.73 -8.28 -11.83
C ALA A 38 -16.07 -7.79 -13.25
N GLU A 39 -15.43 -6.72 -13.71
CA GLU A 39 -15.61 -6.18 -15.07
C GLU A 39 -15.04 -7.10 -16.15
N ILE A 40 -13.88 -7.72 -15.91
CA ILE A 40 -13.24 -8.66 -16.86
C ILE A 40 -13.99 -9.99 -16.93
N THR A 41 -14.38 -10.52 -15.77
CA THR A 41 -15.01 -11.85 -15.67
C THR A 41 -16.53 -11.81 -15.82
N GLY A 42 -17.15 -10.64 -15.72
CA GLY A 42 -18.61 -10.49 -15.70
C GLY A 42 -19.27 -11.02 -14.42
N ILE A 43 -18.47 -11.35 -13.40
CA ILE A 43 -18.94 -11.92 -12.13
C ILE A 43 -19.27 -10.80 -11.16
N ASP A 44 -20.27 -11.03 -10.32
CA ASP A 44 -20.63 -10.09 -9.26
C ASP A 44 -19.44 -9.79 -8.31
N LYS A 45 -19.35 -8.53 -7.88
CA LYS A 45 -18.22 -8.03 -7.06
C LYS A 45 -18.15 -8.71 -5.69
N ASP A 46 -19.28 -9.01 -5.07
CA ASP A 46 -19.31 -9.73 -3.80
C ASP A 46 -18.86 -11.18 -3.97
N TRP A 47 -19.16 -11.75 -5.12
CA TRP A 47 -18.68 -13.08 -5.51
C TRP A 47 -17.17 -13.13 -5.68
N VAL A 48 -16.59 -12.19 -6.42
CA VAL A 48 -15.13 -12.06 -6.56
C VAL A 48 -14.47 -11.90 -5.19
N ARG A 49 -15.06 -11.08 -4.32
CA ARG A 49 -14.58 -10.89 -2.94
C ARG A 49 -14.61 -12.20 -2.13
N GLN A 50 -15.69 -12.98 -2.21
CA GLN A 50 -15.80 -14.28 -1.52
C GLN A 50 -14.75 -15.26 -2.03
N ILE A 51 -14.57 -15.40 -3.34
CA ILE A 51 -13.55 -16.28 -3.94
C ILE A 51 -12.15 -15.90 -3.44
N LEU A 52 -11.82 -14.61 -3.46
CA LEU A 52 -10.52 -14.11 -2.99
C LEU A 52 -10.28 -14.43 -1.51
N HIS A 53 -11.27 -14.19 -0.65
CA HIS A 53 -11.11 -14.33 0.79
C HIS A 53 -11.25 -15.77 1.30
N GLU A 54 -12.20 -16.54 0.77
CA GLU A 54 -12.57 -17.86 1.28
C GLU A 54 -11.83 -18.99 0.55
N LEU A 55 -11.65 -18.90 -0.77
CA LEU A 55 -11.00 -19.95 -1.56
C LEU A 55 -9.50 -19.72 -1.71
N PHE A 56 -9.09 -18.51 -2.09
CA PHE A 56 -7.66 -18.18 -2.23
C PHE A 56 -6.99 -17.74 -0.94
N ASN A 57 -7.78 -17.54 0.14
CA ASN A 57 -7.33 -17.08 1.44
C ASN A 57 -6.50 -15.77 1.36
N MET A 58 -6.84 -14.92 0.39
CA MET A 58 -6.13 -13.68 0.10
C MET A 58 -6.62 -12.57 1.03
N ARG A 59 -5.68 -11.79 1.55
CA ARG A 59 -5.98 -10.65 2.44
C ARG A 59 -5.43 -9.36 1.85
N LYS A 60 -6.21 -8.29 2.00
CA LYS A 60 -5.82 -6.94 1.58
C LYS A 60 -4.56 -6.49 2.32
N VAL A 61 -3.60 -5.94 1.58
CA VAL A 61 -2.52 -5.15 2.19
C VAL A 61 -2.91 -3.68 2.21
N CYS A 62 -2.64 -3.05 3.36
CA CYS A 62 -2.83 -1.63 3.51
C CYS A 62 -2.07 -0.89 2.40
N ALA A 63 -2.75 0.01 1.68
CA ALA A 63 -2.24 0.77 0.53
C ALA A 63 -0.96 1.59 0.82
N LYS A 64 -0.55 1.68 2.10
CA LYS A 64 0.65 2.37 2.58
C LYS A 64 1.97 1.84 1.96
N VAL A 65 1.96 0.65 1.36
CA VAL A 65 3.13 0.05 0.66
C VAL A 65 2.94 0.02 -0.87
N MET A 66 1.77 0.42 -1.36
CA MET A 66 1.48 0.40 -2.78
C MET A 66 2.29 1.50 -3.47
N THR A 67 3.33 1.10 -4.20
CA THR A 67 4.08 2.01 -5.07
C THR A 67 3.14 2.40 -6.19
N ILE A 68 2.51 3.57 -6.06
CA ILE A 68 1.93 4.30 -7.18
C ILE A 68 3.03 4.31 -8.25
N LEU A 69 2.79 3.66 -9.39
CA LEU A 69 3.70 3.75 -10.53
C LEU A 69 3.63 5.19 -10.99
N LEU A 70 4.59 5.97 -10.56
CA LEU A 70 4.69 7.37 -10.94
C LEU A 70 5.00 7.40 -12.44
N THR A 71 4.20 8.15 -13.19
CA THR A 71 4.55 8.48 -14.58
C THR A 71 5.92 9.18 -14.59
N PRO A 72 6.64 9.18 -15.72
CA PRO A 72 7.92 9.88 -15.83
C PRO A 72 7.83 11.33 -15.33
N GLU A 73 6.75 12.02 -15.71
CA GLU A 73 6.45 13.39 -15.30
C GLU A 73 6.20 13.53 -13.79
N GLN A 74 5.51 12.57 -13.16
CA GLN A 74 5.34 12.56 -11.70
C GLN A 74 6.64 12.26 -10.95
N LYS A 75 7.56 11.49 -11.55
CA LYS A 75 8.90 11.27 -10.97
C LYS A 75 9.72 12.55 -11.04
N GLU A 76 9.71 13.24 -12.18
CA GLU A 76 10.40 14.52 -12.38
C GLU A 76 9.86 15.60 -11.44
N SER A 77 8.53 15.75 -11.36
CA SER A 77 7.89 16.66 -10.41
C SER A 77 8.29 16.35 -8.96
N LYS A 78 8.34 15.08 -8.57
CA LYS A 78 8.82 14.68 -7.24
C LYS A 78 10.29 15.00 -7.02
N THR A 79 11.14 14.77 -8.01
CA THR A 79 12.57 15.11 -7.92
C THR A 79 12.75 16.61 -7.77
N ASN A 80 11.99 17.42 -8.51
CA ASN A 80 12.03 18.88 -8.41
C ASN A 80 11.55 19.36 -7.05
N ILE A 81 10.42 18.83 -6.55
CA ILE A 81 9.93 19.14 -5.20
C ILE A 81 10.97 18.74 -4.14
N CYS A 82 11.59 17.56 -4.25
CA CYS A 82 12.64 17.14 -3.33
C CYS A 82 13.87 18.04 -3.42
N ALA A 83 14.27 18.48 -4.61
CA ALA A 83 15.37 19.41 -4.82
C ALA A 83 15.05 20.80 -4.24
N ASP A 84 13.82 21.30 -4.43
CA ASP A 84 13.35 22.56 -3.86
C ASP A 84 13.30 22.50 -2.34
N ILE A 85 12.78 21.41 -1.77
CA ILE A 85 12.81 21.16 -0.32
C ILE A 85 14.27 21.11 0.15
N LEU A 86 15.16 20.40 -0.56
CA LEU A 86 16.60 20.32 -0.27
C LEU A 86 17.27 21.70 -0.22
N ASN A 87 17.01 22.55 -1.22
CA ASN A 87 17.52 23.91 -1.28
C ASN A 87 16.91 24.82 -0.20
N ASN A 88 15.68 24.53 0.24
CA ASN A 88 14.99 25.30 1.26
C ASN A 88 15.35 24.89 2.71
N PHE A 89 16.02 23.75 2.95
CA PHE A 89 16.54 23.45 4.31
C PHE A 89 17.55 24.49 4.79
N ASP A 90 18.30 25.11 3.87
CA ASP A 90 19.26 26.16 4.21
C ASP A 90 18.58 27.49 4.54
N THR A 91 17.30 27.65 4.16
CA THR A 91 16.55 28.92 4.25
C THR A 91 15.50 28.90 5.36
N ASP A 92 14.94 27.73 5.71
CA ASP A 92 13.93 27.58 6.77
C ASP A 92 14.30 26.44 7.75
N PRO A 93 14.84 26.80 8.93
CA PRO A 93 15.16 25.84 9.99
C PRO A 93 13.96 25.06 10.55
N GLY A 94 12.70 25.44 10.22
CA GLY A 94 11.47 24.81 10.70
C GLY A 94 10.95 23.65 9.82
N LEU A 95 11.56 23.40 8.66
CA LEU A 95 11.09 22.41 7.69
C LEU A 95 11.09 20.96 8.23
N LEU A 96 11.88 20.69 9.28
CA LEU A 96 12.02 19.39 9.96
C LEU A 96 11.35 19.30 11.33
N ASP A 97 10.44 20.22 11.67
CA ASP A 97 9.72 20.25 12.96
C ASP A 97 8.95 18.94 13.31
N THR A 98 8.95 17.95 12.41
CA THR A 98 8.34 16.62 12.60
C THR A 98 9.30 15.52 13.07
N VAL A 99 10.58 15.81 13.34
CA VAL A 99 11.54 14.80 13.85
C VAL A 99 11.30 14.56 15.35
N THR A 100 10.44 13.58 15.65
CA THR A 100 10.24 12.89 16.95
C THR A 100 10.39 13.74 18.22
N LEU A 101 9.68 14.86 18.27
CA LEU A 101 9.35 15.59 19.51
C LEU A 101 8.02 15.10 20.12
N LYS A 102 7.41 14.08 19.51
CA LYS A 102 6.04 13.64 19.78
C LYS A 102 5.90 13.15 21.23
N GLY A 103 5.01 13.80 21.97
CA GLY A 103 4.70 13.46 23.37
C GLY A 103 5.62 14.09 24.41
N ILE A 104 6.58 14.94 24.00
CA ILE A 104 7.43 15.70 24.93
C ILE A 104 6.93 17.14 24.95
N ARG A 105 6.63 17.65 26.16
CA ARG A 105 6.28 19.07 26.35
C ARG A 105 7.57 19.88 26.39
N PHE A 106 7.65 20.91 25.56
CA PHE A 106 8.75 21.86 25.54
C PHE A 106 8.27 23.21 26.05
N GLU A 107 9.15 23.93 26.74
CA GLU A 107 8.84 25.23 27.34
C GLU A 107 8.86 26.36 26.29
N SER A 108 9.62 26.20 25.21
CA SER A 108 9.67 27.16 24.10
C SER A 108 10.05 26.53 22.76
N VAL A 109 9.83 27.26 21.67
CA VAL A 109 10.16 26.85 20.30
C VAL A 109 11.67 26.75 20.10
N GLU A 110 12.45 27.55 20.80
CA GLU A 110 13.91 27.53 20.76
C GLU A 110 14.45 26.21 21.31
N VAL A 111 13.85 25.69 22.39
CA VAL A 111 14.21 24.38 22.97
C VAL A 111 13.87 23.23 22.01
N VAL A 112 12.73 23.33 21.32
CA VAL A 112 12.34 22.39 20.25
C VAL A 112 13.39 22.35 19.15
N LYS A 113 13.77 23.51 18.62
CA LYS A 113 14.74 23.64 17.53
C LYS A 113 16.12 23.11 17.93
N ALA A 114 16.60 23.46 19.12
CA ALA A 114 17.89 22.98 19.63
C ALA A 114 17.92 21.45 19.75
N LYS A 115 16.87 20.86 20.33
CA LYS A 115 16.79 19.41 20.51
C LYS A 115 16.60 18.65 19.20
N ALA A 116 15.79 19.18 18.28
CA ALA A 116 15.64 18.60 16.94
C ALA A 116 16.98 18.60 16.19
N THR A 117 17.71 19.72 16.25
CA THR A 117 19.03 19.88 15.63
C THR A 117 20.05 18.91 16.24
N GLU A 118 20.05 18.76 17.57
CA GLU A 118 20.90 17.78 18.27
C GLU A 118 20.63 16.34 17.79
N ILE A 119 19.35 15.94 17.75
CA ILE A 119 18.95 14.61 17.29
C ILE A 119 19.38 14.39 15.83
N LEU A 120 19.14 15.38 14.97
CA LEU A 120 19.52 15.32 13.56
C LEU A 120 21.03 15.16 13.38
N ASN A 121 21.83 15.90 14.13
CA ASN A 121 23.29 15.81 14.09
C ASN A 121 23.83 14.48 14.63
N GLN A 122 23.08 13.78 15.49
CA GLN A 122 23.44 12.46 16.01
C GLN A 122 23.10 11.31 15.05
N LEU A 123 22.26 11.54 14.03
CA LEU A 123 21.92 10.53 13.05
C LEU A 123 23.11 10.22 12.16
N LYS A 124 23.52 8.94 12.12
CA LYS A 124 24.59 8.48 11.26
C LYS A 124 24.02 7.96 9.95
N GLU A 125 24.84 7.94 8.91
CA GLU A 125 24.49 7.30 7.64
C GLU A 125 23.99 5.86 7.84
N ALA A 126 24.58 5.12 8.78
CA ALA A 126 24.16 3.77 9.15
C ALA A 126 22.69 3.69 9.61
N ASP A 127 22.17 4.70 10.30
CA ASP A 127 20.78 4.73 10.74
C ASP A 127 19.82 4.88 9.56
N PHE A 128 20.16 5.75 8.61
CA PHE A 128 19.40 5.90 7.36
C PHE A 128 19.44 4.63 6.52
N GLN A 129 20.62 4.04 6.34
CA GLN A 129 20.79 2.79 5.61
C GLN A 129 19.99 1.66 6.26
N HIS A 130 20.04 1.54 7.59
CA HIS A 130 19.26 0.54 8.32
C HIS A 130 17.76 0.71 8.09
N ARG A 131 17.23 1.94 8.15
CA ARG A 131 15.81 2.23 7.87
C ARG A 131 15.45 1.96 6.41
N PHE A 132 16.32 2.29 5.47
CA PHE A 132 16.14 2.00 4.06
C PHE A 132 16.10 0.48 3.79
N GLN A 133 17.00 -0.30 4.40
CA GLN A 133 16.98 -1.76 4.31
C GLN A 133 15.71 -2.35 4.94
N GLN A 134 15.28 -1.86 6.10
CA GLN A 134 13.99 -2.28 6.68
C GLN A 134 12.83 -2.00 5.74
N TRP A 135 12.81 -0.83 5.09
CA TRP A 135 11.82 -0.49 4.08
C TRP A 135 11.87 -1.42 2.87
N LYS A 136 13.07 -1.69 2.33
CA LYS A 136 13.28 -2.62 1.21
C LYS A 136 12.79 -4.03 1.55
N SER A 137 13.14 -4.57 2.73
CA SER A 137 12.65 -5.87 3.20
C SER A 137 11.14 -5.90 3.44
N ARG A 138 10.51 -4.79 3.81
CA ARG A 138 9.05 -4.69 3.88
C ARG A 138 8.43 -4.72 2.48
N MET A 139 9.04 -4.00 1.53
CA MET A 139 8.60 -3.96 0.13
C MET A 139 8.71 -5.34 -0.54
N GLU A 140 9.84 -6.02 -0.39
CA GLU A 140 10.05 -7.38 -0.94
C GLU A 140 9.08 -8.39 -0.35
N ARG A 141 8.81 -8.33 0.97
CA ARG A 141 7.78 -9.16 1.61
C ARG A 141 6.37 -8.89 1.10
N CYS A 142 6.08 -7.68 0.62
CA CYS A 142 4.79 -7.38 -0.01
C CYS A 142 4.75 -7.91 -1.44
N ARG A 143 5.82 -7.70 -2.21
CA ARG A 143 5.96 -8.19 -3.59
C ARG A 143 5.86 -9.72 -3.68
N ASN A 144 6.51 -10.41 -2.75
CA ASN A 144 6.68 -11.86 -2.81
C ASN A 144 5.62 -12.61 -1.99
N ARG A 145 4.61 -11.95 -1.42
CA ARG A 145 3.61 -12.66 -0.62
C ARG A 145 2.61 -13.38 -1.54
N PRO A 146 2.42 -14.71 -1.37
CA PRO A 146 1.54 -15.48 -2.25
C PRO A 146 0.04 -15.24 -2.03
N HIS A 147 -0.37 -14.69 -0.88
CA HIS A 147 -1.80 -14.57 -0.49
C HIS A 147 -2.29 -13.11 -0.36
N ILE A 148 -1.86 -12.21 -1.25
CA ILE A 148 -2.27 -10.80 -1.23
C ILE A 148 -2.86 -10.40 -2.58
N VAL A 149 -4.04 -9.78 -2.52
CA VAL A 149 -4.64 -8.95 -3.58
C VAL A 149 -4.96 -7.58 -2.98
N LEU A 150 -4.94 -6.53 -3.81
CA LEU A 150 -5.16 -5.12 -3.42
C LEU A 150 -6.51 -4.84 -2.75
#